data_AF-A0A2K3MCG8-F1
#
_entry.id   AF-A0A2K3MCG8-F1
#
_cell.length_a   1.000
_cell.length_b   1.000
_cell.length_c   1.000
_cell.angle_alpha   90.00
_cell.angle_beta   90.00
_cell.angle_gamma   90.00
#
_symmetry.space_group_name_H-M   'P 1'
#
loop_
_entity.id
_entity.type
_entity.pdbx_description
1 polymer ?
#
loop_
_entity_poly.entity_id
_entity_poly.type
_entity_poly.pdbx_seq_one_letter_code
_entity_poly.pdbx_strand_id
1 'polypeptide(L)'
;RYFKLKKCVSRISSVKGEYAVGTIPKWPDRLTAQPPRSTLLKNVADVYDADTRRWLRRVAHYKNTLNTKLGTPAVRNVMDMNAFFGGFAAALKSDPVWVMNVVPSRKPSTLDVIFDRGLIGVYHDWCEPFSTYPRSYDLIHVTSIESLIKDPASGKSR
;
A
#
# COMPACT_ATOMS: atom_id res chain seq x y z
N ARG A 1 34.52 7.58 -20.59
CA ARG A 1 34.86 6.13 -20.59
C ARG A 1 33.75 5.42 -19.82
N TYR A 2 32.89 4.64 -20.46
CA TYR A 2 31.79 3.96 -19.79
C TYR A 2 32.24 2.56 -19.33
N PHE A 3 31.99 2.23 -18.06
CA PHE A 3 32.27 0.91 -17.51
C PHE A 3 31.08 -0.01 -17.74
N LYS A 4 31.34 -1.20 -18.29
CA LYS A 4 30.32 -2.22 -18.49
C LYS A 4 29.91 -2.77 -17.11
N LEU A 5 28.66 -2.55 -16.72
CA LEU A 5 28.13 -3.09 -15.47
C LEU A 5 28.18 -4.62 -15.51
N LYS A 6 28.74 -5.23 -14.45
CA LYS A 6 28.70 -6.68 -14.26
C LYS A 6 27.30 -7.07 -13.77
N LYS A 7 26.77 -8.20 -14.25
CA LYS A 7 25.56 -8.81 -13.67
C LYS A 7 25.89 -9.26 -12.24
N CYS A 8 25.48 -8.46 -11.25
CA CYS A 8 25.64 -8.75 -9.82
C CYS A 8 24.28 -9.09 -9.19
N VAL A 9 23.50 -9.96 -9.83
CA VAL A 9 22.28 -10.48 -9.20
C VAL A 9 22.72 -11.52 -8.18
N SER A 10 22.66 -11.17 -6.91
CA SER A 10 22.85 -12.12 -5.80
C SER A 10 21.90 -13.30 -6.02
N ARG A 11 22.43 -14.53 -5.97
CA ARG A 11 21.56 -15.71 -5.96
C ARG A 11 20.63 -15.58 -4.75
N ILE A 12 19.33 -15.67 -5.00
CA ILE A 12 18.33 -15.73 -3.93
C ILE A 12 18.75 -16.90 -3.05
N SER A 13 19.09 -16.63 -1.79
CA SER A 13 19.36 -17.70 -0.83
C SER A 13 18.12 -18.58 -0.82
N SER A 14 18.30 -19.87 -1.08
CA SER A 14 17.24 -20.88 -0.94
C SER A 14 16.97 -21.10 0.55
N VAL A 15 16.60 -20.03 1.26
CA VAL A 15 16.14 -20.11 2.63
C VAL A 15 14.85 -20.90 2.58
N LYS A 16 14.87 -22.15 3.03
CA LYS A 16 13.65 -22.93 3.23
C LYS A 16 12.94 -22.34 4.44
N GLY A 17 11.82 -21.66 4.20
CA GLY A 17 10.98 -21.08 5.24
C GLY A 17 9.66 -20.59 4.63
N GLU A 18 8.60 -20.56 5.42
CA GLU A 18 7.25 -20.17 4.96
C GLU A 18 7.21 -18.75 4.37
N TYR A 19 8.16 -17.89 4.77
CA TYR A 19 8.29 -16.49 4.33
C TYR A 19 9.35 -16.24 3.25
N ALA A 20 9.90 -17.30 2.66
CA ALA A 20 10.94 -17.16 1.65
C ALA A 20 10.42 -16.47 0.38
N VAL A 21 11.29 -15.73 -0.31
CA VAL A 21 10.97 -15.01 -1.55
C VAL A 21 10.43 -15.95 -2.64
N GLY A 22 10.73 -17.25 -2.58
CA GLY A 22 10.22 -18.27 -3.51
C GLY A 22 8.78 -18.74 -3.24
N THR A 23 8.24 -18.51 -2.04
CA THR A 23 6.90 -18.97 -1.62
C THR A 23 5.82 -17.93 -1.94
N ILE A 24 6.20 -16.67 -2.17
CA ILE A 24 5.28 -15.58 -2.50
C ILE A 24 4.81 -15.74 -3.95
N PRO A 25 3.50 -15.62 -4.24
CA PRO A 25 3.00 -15.69 -5.61
C PRO A 25 3.66 -14.65 -6.52
N LYS A 26 3.69 -14.93 -7.82
CA LYS A 26 4.22 -13.98 -8.80
C LYS A 26 3.25 -12.82 -8.97
N TRP A 27 3.77 -11.70 -9.48
CA TRP A 27 2.90 -10.62 -9.96
C TRP A 27 2.13 -11.11 -11.20
N PRO A 28 0.82 -10.79 -11.35
CA PRO A 28 -0.01 -9.94 -10.48
C PRO A 28 -0.76 -10.68 -9.36
N ASP A 29 -0.67 -12.00 -9.28
CA ASP A 29 -1.49 -12.83 -8.38
C ASP A 29 -1.27 -12.52 -6.89
N ARG A 30 -0.05 -12.16 -6.50
CA ARG A 30 0.25 -11.75 -5.11
C ARG A 30 -0.53 -10.53 -4.63
N LEU A 31 -1.10 -9.73 -5.53
CA LEU A 31 -1.86 -8.55 -5.16
C LEU A 31 -3.15 -8.89 -4.40
N THR A 32 -3.72 -10.07 -4.67
CA THR A 32 -4.93 -10.57 -4.00
C THR A 32 -4.66 -11.78 -3.12
N ALA A 33 -3.50 -12.42 -3.27
CA ALA A 33 -3.10 -13.51 -2.39
C ALA A 33 -2.99 -13.02 -0.94
N GLN A 34 -3.32 -13.91 -0.01
CA GLN A 34 -3.16 -13.63 1.41
C GLN A 34 -1.66 -13.58 1.77
N PRO A 35 -1.22 -12.55 2.51
CA PRO A 35 0.18 -12.41 2.90
C PRO A 35 0.59 -13.49 3.91
N PRO A 36 1.72 -14.18 3.69
CA PRO A 36 2.22 -15.16 4.65
C PRO A 36 2.65 -14.46 5.96
N ARG A 37 3.33 -13.30 5.90
CA ARG A 37 3.93 -12.60 7.07
C ARG A 37 2.94 -11.90 8.01
N SER A 38 1.65 -12.24 7.97
CA SER A 38 0.64 -11.57 8.80
C SER A 38 0.66 -12.02 10.28
N THR A 39 1.75 -11.74 11.00
CA THR A 39 1.95 -12.20 12.39
C THR A 39 1.39 -11.25 13.46
N LEU A 40 0.76 -10.13 13.09
CA LEU A 40 0.43 -9.04 14.02
C LEU A 40 -1.01 -9.04 14.58
N LEU A 41 -1.97 -9.72 13.97
CA LEU A 41 -3.39 -9.67 14.39
C LEU A 41 -4.03 -11.06 14.36
N LYS A 42 -4.95 -11.33 15.29
CA LYS A 42 -5.87 -12.47 15.17
C LYS A 42 -6.83 -12.20 14.00
N ASN A 43 -7.09 -13.20 13.17
CA ASN A 43 -8.01 -13.14 12.02
C ASN A 43 -7.58 -12.20 10.86
N VAL A 44 -6.28 -12.04 10.59
CA VAL A 44 -5.81 -11.17 9.49
C VAL A 44 -6.41 -11.55 8.14
N ALA A 45 -6.56 -12.86 7.87
CA ALA A 45 -7.13 -13.37 6.62
C ALA A 45 -8.49 -12.72 6.31
N ASP A 46 -9.41 -12.81 7.27
CA ASP A 46 -10.78 -12.30 7.11
C ASP A 46 -10.80 -10.77 6.97
N VAL A 47 -9.97 -10.08 7.75
CA VAL A 47 -9.87 -8.61 7.71
C VAL A 47 -9.25 -8.15 6.40
N TYR A 48 -8.23 -8.85 5.90
CA TYR A 48 -7.56 -8.58 4.63
C TYR A 48 -8.51 -8.77 3.44
N ASP A 49 -9.27 -9.86 3.45
CA ASP A 49 -10.27 -10.14 2.42
C ASP A 49 -11.41 -9.13 2.46
N ALA A 50 -11.87 -8.77 3.66
CA ALA A 50 -12.87 -7.73 3.85
C ALA A 50 -12.37 -6.36 3.34
N ASP A 51 -11.13 -5.99 3.63
CA ASP A 51 -10.49 -4.75 3.15
C ASP A 51 -10.38 -4.75 1.62
N THR A 52 -9.89 -5.84 1.02
CA THR A 52 -9.78 -5.98 -0.43
C THR A 52 -11.14 -5.84 -1.12
N ARG A 53 -12.18 -6.52 -0.62
CA ARG A 53 -13.55 -6.39 -1.15
C ARG A 53 -14.12 -4.99 -0.96
N ARG A 54 -13.86 -4.36 0.18
CA ARG A 54 -14.30 -3.00 0.50
C ARG A 54 -13.70 -1.99 -0.48
N TRP A 55 -12.41 -2.09 -0.77
CA TRP A 55 -11.73 -1.16 -1.67
C TRP A 55 -12.14 -1.31 -3.12
N LEU A 56 -12.37 -2.53 -3.60
CA LEU A 56 -12.93 -2.74 -4.94
C LEU A 56 -14.25 -1.99 -5.13
N ARG A 57 -15.16 -2.05 -4.14
CA ARG A 57 -16.43 -1.32 -4.18
C ARG A 57 -16.25 0.21 -4.09
N ARG A 58 -15.37 0.67 -3.20
CA ARG A 58 -15.13 2.11 -2.99
C ARG A 58 -14.48 2.77 -4.20
N VAL A 59 -13.47 2.14 -4.79
CA VAL A 59 -12.81 2.67 -5.99
C VAL A 59 -13.80 2.75 -7.15
N ALA A 60 -14.65 1.74 -7.35
CA ALA A 60 -15.72 1.81 -8.34
C ALA A 60 -16.67 3.00 -8.09
N HIS A 61 -17.07 3.23 -6.82
CA HIS A 61 -17.87 4.39 -6.46
C HIS A 61 -17.17 5.72 -6.74
N TYR A 62 -15.88 5.85 -6.40
CA TYR A 62 -15.09 7.06 -6.65
C TYR A 62 -14.97 7.40 -8.14
N LYS A 63 -14.83 6.39 -8.99
CA LYS A 63 -14.80 6.55 -10.44
C LYS A 63 -16.16 6.97 -10.99
N ASN A 64 -17.22 6.27 -10.58
CA ASN A 64 -18.54 6.42 -11.19
C ASN A 64 -19.33 7.63 -10.67
N THR A 65 -19.09 8.05 -9.41
CA THR A 65 -19.94 9.04 -8.74
C THR A 65 -19.22 10.36 -8.49
N LEU A 66 -17.94 10.32 -8.11
CA LEU A 66 -17.20 11.51 -7.68
C LEU A 66 -16.42 12.19 -8.82
N ASN A 67 -16.53 11.69 -10.06
CA ASN A 67 -15.84 12.21 -11.24
C ASN A 67 -14.34 12.49 -11.00
N THR A 68 -13.68 11.63 -10.22
CA THR A 68 -12.29 11.82 -9.74
C THR A 68 -11.24 11.72 -10.83
N LYS A 69 -11.63 11.50 -12.09
CA LYS A 69 -10.75 11.18 -13.23
C LYS A 69 -9.80 10.00 -12.96
N LEU A 70 -10.06 9.21 -11.91
CA LEU A 70 -9.28 8.06 -11.51
C LEU A 70 -9.47 6.94 -12.54
N GLY A 71 -8.36 6.38 -13.05
CA GLY A 71 -8.39 5.47 -14.21
C GLY A 71 -8.25 6.16 -15.56
N THR A 72 -8.13 7.50 -15.59
CA THR A 72 -7.77 8.25 -16.81
C THR A 72 -6.30 8.71 -16.74
N PRO A 73 -5.68 9.09 -17.88
CA PRO A 73 -4.32 9.63 -17.89
C PRO A 73 -4.11 10.93 -17.10
N ALA A 74 -5.19 11.58 -16.64
CA ALA A 74 -5.12 12.83 -15.88
C ALA A 74 -4.61 12.64 -14.44
N VAL A 75 -4.80 11.45 -13.87
CA VAL A 75 -4.30 11.09 -12.53
C VAL A 75 -3.37 9.91 -12.69
N ARG A 76 -2.08 10.09 -12.40
CA ARG A 76 -1.04 9.06 -12.57
C ARG A 76 -0.31 8.75 -11.27
N ASN A 77 -0.14 9.75 -10.42
CA ASN A 77 0.55 9.63 -9.14
C ASN A 77 -0.44 9.86 -8.00
N VAL A 78 -0.72 8.82 -7.22
CA VAL A 78 -1.62 8.89 -6.07
C VAL A 78 -0.85 8.64 -4.79
N MET A 79 -1.12 9.41 -3.75
CA MET A 79 -0.68 9.11 -2.39
C MET A 79 -1.87 8.60 -1.59
N ASP A 80 -1.78 7.38 -1.06
CA ASP A 80 -2.74 6.88 -0.08
C ASP A 80 -2.17 7.08 1.32
N MET A 81 -2.67 8.08 2.03
CA MET A 81 -2.09 8.53 3.30
C MET A 81 -2.37 7.58 4.47
N ASN A 82 -3.28 6.62 4.31
CA ASN A 82 -3.68 5.67 5.34
C ASN A 82 -3.97 4.30 4.72
N ALA A 83 -2.94 3.67 4.17
CA ALA A 83 -3.09 2.54 3.26
C ALA A 83 -3.50 1.23 3.94
N PHE A 84 -3.26 1.07 5.25
CA PHE A 84 -3.49 -0.17 5.98
C PHE A 84 -2.89 -1.37 5.22
N PHE A 85 -3.68 -2.27 4.62
CA PHE A 85 -3.16 -3.40 3.81
C PHE A 85 -2.87 -3.07 2.33
N GLY A 86 -2.97 -1.82 1.91
CA GLY A 86 -2.80 -1.41 0.50
C GLY A 86 -3.98 -1.79 -0.40
N GLY A 87 -5.17 -2.00 0.16
CA GLY A 87 -6.35 -2.43 -0.59
C GLY A 87 -6.82 -1.42 -1.63
N PHE A 88 -6.65 -0.12 -1.37
CA PHE A 88 -6.95 0.94 -2.33
C PHE A 88 -6.06 0.82 -3.59
N ALA A 89 -4.75 0.71 -3.41
CA ALA A 89 -3.81 0.50 -4.52
C ALA A 89 -4.07 -0.82 -5.27
N ALA A 90 -4.41 -1.88 -4.53
CA ALA A 90 -4.75 -3.17 -5.13
C ALA A 90 -6.01 -3.12 -6.02
N ALA A 91 -6.99 -2.30 -5.65
CA ALA A 91 -8.20 -2.08 -6.44
C ALA A 91 -7.95 -1.27 -7.73
N LEU A 92 -6.82 -0.56 -7.83
CA LEU A 92 -6.41 0.24 -8.98
C LEU A 92 -5.46 -0.48 -9.94
N LYS A 93 -5.31 -1.81 -9.81
CA LYS A 93 -4.33 -2.60 -10.57
C LYS A 93 -4.44 -2.50 -12.10
N SER A 94 -5.65 -2.25 -12.60
CA SER A 94 -5.93 -2.17 -14.04
C SER A 94 -5.76 -0.75 -14.59
N ASP A 95 -5.58 0.24 -13.72
CA ASP A 95 -5.47 1.63 -14.11
C ASP A 95 -4.00 2.02 -14.32
N PRO A 96 -3.70 2.99 -15.20
CA PRO A 96 -2.34 3.48 -15.44
C PRO A 96 -1.87 4.41 -14.31
N VAL A 97 -2.04 4.00 -13.06
CA VAL A 97 -1.74 4.80 -11.87
C VAL A 97 -0.74 4.08 -10.98
N TRP A 98 0.14 4.86 -10.38
CA TRP A 98 1.01 4.40 -9.32
C TRP A 98 0.56 5.01 -8.00
N VAL A 99 0.53 4.18 -6.95
CA VAL A 99 0.10 4.59 -5.61
C VAL A 99 1.27 4.46 -4.63
N MET A 100 1.62 5.56 -3.97
CA MET A 100 2.44 5.54 -2.76
C MET A 100 1.55 5.18 -1.57
N ASN A 101 1.75 4.00 -0.99
CA ASN A 101 1.00 3.56 0.18
C ASN A 101 1.70 4.03 1.46
N VAL A 102 1.05 4.88 2.25
CA VAL A 102 1.62 5.36 3.51
C VAL A 102 0.93 4.67 4.68
N VAL A 103 1.74 4.07 5.55
CA VAL A 103 1.31 3.51 6.84
C VAL A 103 1.64 4.53 7.93
N PRO A 104 0.63 5.16 8.58
CA PRO A 104 0.85 6.16 9.61
C PRO A 104 1.51 5.57 10.86
N SER A 105 2.35 6.35 11.53
CA SER A 105 3.06 5.93 12.75
C SER A 105 2.17 5.51 13.91
N ARG A 106 0.96 6.06 13.97
CA ARG A 106 -0.04 5.79 15.02
C ARG A 106 -0.91 4.55 14.74
N LYS A 107 -0.63 3.80 13.68
CA LYS A 107 -1.38 2.60 13.28
C LYS A 107 -0.51 1.35 13.42
N PRO A 108 -1.12 0.16 13.51
CA PRO A 108 -0.36 -1.09 13.42
C PRO A 108 0.49 -1.11 12.14
N SER A 109 1.74 -1.54 12.26
CA SER A 109 2.63 -1.65 11.11
C SER A 109 2.13 -2.75 10.18
N THR A 110 1.60 -2.37 9.02
CA THR A 110 1.09 -3.27 7.97
C THR A 110 1.93 -3.19 6.69
N LEU A 111 3.12 -2.58 6.79
CA LEU A 111 4.01 -2.31 5.65
C LEU A 111 4.58 -3.61 5.05
N ASP A 112 4.80 -4.61 5.90
CA ASP A 112 5.17 -5.98 5.51
C ASP A 112 4.13 -6.61 4.56
N VAL A 113 2.83 -6.48 4.88
CA VAL A 113 1.73 -6.95 4.03
C VAL A 113 1.70 -6.22 2.69
N ILE A 114 1.91 -4.89 2.69
CA ILE A 114 1.97 -4.09 1.47
C ILE A 114 3.11 -4.60 0.56
N PHE A 115 4.27 -4.91 1.13
CA PHE A 115 5.39 -5.46 0.37
C PHE A 115 5.13 -6.89 -0.13
N ASP A 116 4.44 -7.73 0.64
CA ASP A 116 4.05 -9.07 0.20
C ASP A 116 3.10 -9.06 -1.00
N ARG A 117 2.21 -8.05 -1.07
CA ARG A 117 1.39 -7.78 -2.27
C ARG A 117 2.20 -7.27 -3.46
N GLY A 118 3.46 -6.90 -3.24
CA GLY A 118 4.35 -6.29 -4.22
C GLY A 118 4.00 -4.84 -4.54
N LEU A 119 3.40 -4.14 -3.59
CA LEU A 119 3.14 -2.71 -3.67
C LEU A 119 4.30 -1.93 -3.03
N ILE A 120 4.45 -0.66 -3.41
CA ILE A 120 5.41 0.24 -2.78
C ILE A 120 4.70 0.97 -1.63
N GLY A 121 5.38 1.09 -0.49
CA GLY A 121 4.88 1.87 0.61
C GLY A 121 5.98 2.38 1.52
N VAL A 122 5.58 3.25 2.45
CA VAL A 122 6.44 3.89 3.42
C VAL A 122 5.72 4.00 4.76
N TYR A 123 6.47 3.90 5.84
CA TYR A 123 6.01 4.23 7.17
C TYR A 123 6.30 5.70 7.44
N HIS A 124 5.30 6.50 7.81
CA HIS A 124 5.46 7.94 7.98
C HIS A 124 4.67 8.49 9.16
N ASP A 125 5.24 9.48 9.86
CA ASP A 125 4.52 10.27 10.85
C ASP A 125 4.01 11.55 10.20
N TRP A 126 2.69 11.72 10.14
CA TRP A 126 2.08 12.93 9.57
C TRP A 126 2.32 14.21 10.40
N CYS A 127 2.91 14.11 11.60
CA CYS A 127 3.46 15.26 12.33
C CYS A 127 4.81 15.73 11.77
N GLU A 128 5.49 14.91 10.97
CA GLU A 128 6.75 15.24 10.30
C GLU A 128 6.52 15.58 8.82
N PRO A 129 7.35 16.45 8.23
CA PRO A 129 7.26 16.76 6.82
C PRO A 129 7.52 15.50 5.98
N PHE A 130 6.60 15.19 5.07
CA PHE A 130 6.80 14.12 4.11
C PHE A 130 7.79 14.59 3.06
N SER A 131 8.90 13.87 2.87
CA SER A 131 9.86 14.21 1.82
C SER A 131 9.19 14.06 0.45
N THR A 132 8.87 15.19 -0.18
CA THR A 132 8.20 15.24 -1.49
C THR A 132 9.16 15.05 -2.66
N TYR A 133 10.44 14.82 -2.39
CA TYR A 133 11.47 14.81 -3.41
C TYR A 133 11.65 13.41 -4.05
N PRO A 134 11.55 13.24 -5.39
CA PRO A 134 11.22 14.22 -6.43
C PRO A 134 9.85 13.95 -7.12
N ARG A 135 8.80 13.57 -6.39
CA ARG A 135 7.50 13.21 -7.03
C ARG A 135 6.34 14.02 -6.49
N SER A 136 5.68 14.76 -7.38
CA SER A 136 4.37 15.36 -7.16
C SER A 136 3.27 14.31 -7.26
N TYR A 137 2.17 14.52 -6.52
CA TYR A 137 0.99 13.66 -6.54
C TYR A 137 -0.16 14.42 -7.19
N ASP A 138 -0.86 13.76 -8.11
CA ASP A 138 -2.03 14.31 -8.79
C ASP A 138 -3.30 14.17 -7.92
N LEU A 139 -3.30 13.16 -7.03
CA LEU A 139 -4.38 12.87 -6.09
C LEU A 139 -3.82 12.45 -4.73
N ILE A 140 -4.37 13.02 -3.67
CA ILE A 140 -4.12 12.59 -2.29
C ILE A 140 -5.40 11.93 -1.78
N HIS A 141 -5.29 10.66 -1.39
CA HIS A 141 -6.37 9.88 -0.83
C HIS A 141 -6.14 9.69 0.68
N VAL A 142 -7.18 9.93 1.47
CA VAL A 142 -7.19 9.69 2.91
C VAL A 142 -8.51 9.02 3.26
N THR A 143 -8.47 7.91 3.98
CA THR A 143 -9.65 7.32 4.61
C THR A 143 -9.59 7.49 6.12
N SER A 144 -10.76 7.72 6.74
CA SER A 144 -10.89 7.83 8.20
C SER A 144 -9.89 8.81 8.82
N ILE A 145 -9.83 10.03 8.28
CA ILE A 145 -8.88 11.08 8.70
C ILE A 145 -8.93 11.36 10.21
N GLU A 146 -10.11 11.31 10.82
CA GLU A 146 -10.27 11.45 12.27
C GLU A 146 -9.42 10.44 13.06
N SER A 147 -9.24 9.24 12.51
CA SER A 147 -8.47 8.18 13.16
C SER A 147 -6.95 8.42 13.10
N LEU A 148 -6.50 9.43 12.34
CA LEU A 148 -5.11 9.90 12.30
C LEU A 148 -4.90 11.06 13.27
N ILE A 149 -5.93 11.90 13.46
CA ILE A 149 -5.86 13.13 14.25
C ILE A 149 -6.13 12.86 15.74
N LYS A 150 -6.99 11.88 16.05
CA LYS A 150 -7.30 11.49 17.43
C LYS A 150 -6.08 10.89 18.12
N ASP A 151 -5.85 11.35 19.34
CA ASP A 151 -4.82 10.80 20.22
C ASP A 151 -5.25 9.40 20.70
N PRO A 152 -4.43 8.34 20.50
CA PRO A 152 -4.76 6.99 20.94
C PRO A 152 -4.99 6.86 22.46
N ALA A 153 -4.37 7.73 23.27
CA ALA A 153 -4.45 7.69 24.73
C ALA A 153 -5.57 8.56 25.31
N SER A 154 -5.91 9.68 24.68
CA SER A 154 -6.92 10.62 25.22
C SER A 154 -8.25 10.64 24.47
N GLY A 155 -8.32 10.07 23.26
CA GLY A 155 -9.53 10.07 22.42
C GLY A 155 -9.97 11.44 21.90
N LYS A 156 -9.29 12.52 22.33
CA LYS A 156 -9.55 13.90 21.89
C LYS A 156 -8.99 14.08 20.48
N SER A 157 -9.73 14.81 19.64
CA SER A 157 -9.15 15.37 18.41
C SER A 157 -8.10 16.39 18.81
N ARG A 158 -6.94 16.34 18.15
CA ARG A 158 -6.07 17.51 18.07
C ARG A 158 -6.76 18.61 17.27
#